data_AF-A0A3L7UB15-F1
#
_entry.id   AF-A0A3L7UB15-F1
#
_cell.length_a   1.000
_cell.length_b   1.000
_cell.length_c   1.000
_cell.angle_alpha   90.00
_cell.angle_beta   90.00
_cell.angle_gamma   90.00
#
_symmetry.space_group_name_H-M   'P 1'
#
loop_
_entity.id
_entity.type
_entity.pdbx_description
1 polymer ?
#
loop_
_entity_poly.entity_id
_entity_poly.type
_entity_poly.pdbx_seq_one_letter_code
_entity_poly.pdbx_strand_id
1 'polypeptide(L)'
;MSSFEFSRDRNIGKCSPAAMSSPDHLPIFAFIWACQALVHQGFYSSWLNENDPRGWMLTILAVGTLLRPSSLPLFSGMLLSSIVYNVAKWPFVVNHILLETIINATILGAIIATLLGRREFRHFDDKFRMEVFQRFSPVIWIMLVIMYWFAFLAKLNTDFINPDFSCVVSMYGDVLRRFPFLPNNPAAHNAAIFMTLVIEALIPLCLSFRRTRWIAILIGLPFHLILGLIGHRTFSALAYALYVLLCLNGITPFIQFCSQWIEQRTSEKSRRIGYSVMATTVFAVVALLIACELSGTSRSKIAGVGIYQVQWLIWIAWSVLVGAVCAAGMLWHRFRGGSDTVATEVSPRPGLLWCTLPLVVLIGLSQYLGLKTETCFTMYSNLRTEGNWNNHLFMPALKLGPWQKDLVTIVSTNHSTLQKYVEHNDLITFFELRRIVSATSCATPFHLHYERLGERQYLAYSDNQLTQTEQWGKHSELLGMLLYFRPITTGDCVPCRH
;
A
#
# COMPACT_ATOMS: atom_id res chain seq x y z
N MET A 1 -22.80 -56.86 45.37
CA MET A 1 -24.01 -56.46 44.62
C MET A 1 -24.40 -55.05 45.03
N SER A 2 -23.94 -54.04 44.28
CA SER A 2 -24.52 -52.69 44.15
C SER A 2 -23.53 -51.83 43.34
N SER A 3 -23.58 -51.94 42.02
CA SER A 3 -22.84 -51.08 41.10
C SER A 3 -23.64 -49.79 40.88
N PHE A 4 -23.10 -48.67 41.37
CA PHE A 4 -23.57 -47.32 41.03
C PHE A 4 -23.15 -47.01 39.60
N GLU A 5 -24.08 -47.12 38.64
CA GLU A 5 -23.91 -46.57 37.29
C GLU A 5 -24.18 -45.07 37.32
N PHE A 6 -23.15 -44.30 36.99
CA PHE A 6 -23.22 -42.86 36.80
C PHE A 6 -23.81 -42.60 35.41
N SER A 7 -25.12 -42.31 35.34
CA SER A 7 -25.79 -41.84 34.13
C SER A 7 -25.06 -40.63 33.56
N ARG A 8 -24.54 -40.79 32.34
CA ARG A 8 -23.80 -39.77 31.60
C ARG A 8 -24.66 -39.21 30.45
N ASP A 9 -25.94 -38.97 30.69
CA ASP A 9 -26.80 -38.28 29.73
C ASP A 9 -26.89 -36.78 30.04
N ARG A 10 -25.82 -36.05 29.68
CA ARG A 10 -25.96 -34.64 29.35
C ARG A 10 -26.11 -34.52 27.84
N ASN A 11 -27.36 -34.44 27.41
CA ASN A 11 -27.80 -33.93 26.11
C ASN A 11 -27.18 -32.56 25.84
N ILE A 12 -25.95 -32.53 25.33
CA ILE A 12 -25.43 -31.40 24.58
C ILE A 12 -26.16 -31.47 23.24
N GLY A 13 -27.13 -30.58 23.06
CA GLY A 13 -27.95 -30.50 21.87
C GLY A 13 -27.09 -30.61 20.62
N LYS A 14 -27.29 -31.70 19.86
CA LYS A 14 -26.89 -31.78 18.47
C LYS A 14 -27.68 -30.69 17.75
N CYS A 15 -27.11 -29.48 17.65
CA CYS A 15 -27.49 -28.55 16.61
C CYS A 15 -27.30 -29.30 15.30
N SER A 16 -28.41 -29.70 14.68
CA SER A 16 -28.43 -30.09 13.28
C SER A 16 -27.67 -29.02 12.50
N PRO A 17 -26.78 -29.37 11.55
CA PRO A 17 -26.16 -28.39 10.68
C PRO A 17 -27.27 -27.87 9.76
N ALA A 18 -28.08 -26.94 10.26
CA ALA A 18 -28.81 -26.02 9.42
C ALA A 18 -27.78 -25.51 8.42
N ALA A 19 -28.08 -25.68 7.12
CA ALA A 19 -27.21 -25.29 6.03
C ALA A 19 -26.72 -23.86 6.27
N MET A 20 -25.53 -23.74 6.88
CA MET A 20 -24.91 -22.45 7.14
C MET A 20 -24.59 -21.92 5.76
N SER A 21 -25.32 -20.88 5.36
CA SER A 21 -24.97 -20.12 4.17
C SER A 21 -23.48 -19.82 4.23
N SER A 22 -22.77 -20.16 3.15
CA SER A 22 -21.34 -19.93 3.04
C SER A 22 -21.04 -18.47 3.42
N PRO A 23 -20.09 -18.21 4.33
CA PRO A 23 -19.89 -16.88 4.87
C PRO A 23 -19.56 -15.86 3.79
N ASP A 24 -20.19 -14.67 3.85
CA ASP A 24 -19.95 -13.64 2.85
C ASP A 24 -18.64 -12.87 3.12
N HIS A 25 -17.62 -13.19 2.34
CA HIS A 25 -16.28 -12.61 2.47
C HIS A 25 -16.19 -11.17 1.94
N LEU A 26 -17.02 -10.80 0.96
CA LEU A 26 -16.87 -9.53 0.26
C LEU A 26 -17.17 -8.32 1.16
N PRO A 27 -18.22 -8.31 2.01
CA PRO A 27 -18.46 -7.21 2.94
C PRO A 27 -17.31 -7.00 3.93
N ILE A 28 -16.74 -8.08 4.47
CA ILE A 28 -15.60 -7.97 5.41
C ILE A 28 -14.40 -7.35 4.68
N PHE A 29 -14.13 -7.78 3.45
CA PHE A 29 -13.08 -7.18 2.63
C PHE A 29 -13.38 -5.72 2.26
N ALA A 30 -14.60 -5.40 1.84
CA ALA A 30 -15.01 -4.03 1.49
C ALA A 30 -14.88 -3.08 2.68
N PHE A 31 -15.21 -3.54 3.89
CA PHE A 31 -15.01 -2.80 5.13
C PHE A 31 -13.53 -2.49 5.37
N ILE A 32 -12.64 -3.50 5.33
CA ILE A 32 -11.22 -3.27 5.60
C ILE A 32 -10.53 -2.45 4.51
N TRP A 33 -10.97 -2.61 3.24
CA TRP A 33 -10.48 -1.83 2.10
C TRP A 33 -10.90 -0.36 2.23
N ALA A 34 -12.12 -0.08 2.69
CA ALA A 34 -12.56 1.28 2.98
C ALA A 34 -11.75 1.92 4.13
N CYS A 35 -11.43 1.17 5.19
CA CYS A 35 -10.52 1.66 6.24
C CYS A 35 -9.17 2.08 5.65
N GLN A 36 -8.58 1.24 4.79
CA GLN A 36 -7.31 1.55 4.15
C GLN A 36 -7.39 2.79 3.25
N ALA A 37 -8.45 2.94 2.46
CA ALA A 37 -8.65 4.12 1.62
C ALA A 37 -8.73 5.41 2.46
N LEU A 38 -9.39 5.37 3.63
CA LEU A 38 -9.45 6.50 4.56
C LEU A 38 -8.09 6.82 5.19
N VAL A 39 -7.27 5.81 5.52
CA VAL A 39 -5.89 6.04 5.98
C VAL A 39 -5.07 6.77 4.91
N HIS A 40 -5.26 6.42 3.62
CA HIS A 40 -4.60 7.13 2.52
C HIS A 40 -5.08 8.56 2.36
N GLN A 41 -6.40 8.80 2.38
CA GLN A 41 -6.96 10.16 2.32
C GLN A 41 -6.48 11.04 3.49
N GLY A 42 -6.37 10.46 4.69
CA GLY A 42 -5.87 11.17 5.87
C GLY A 42 -4.36 11.46 5.84
N PHE A 43 -3.56 10.63 5.16
CA PHE A 43 -2.12 10.85 5.02
C PHE A 43 -1.78 11.79 3.87
N TYR A 44 -2.43 11.62 2.71
CA TYR A 44 -2.24 12.46 1.54
C TYR A 44 -3.29 13.57 1.48
N SER A 45 -3.28 14.48 2.46
CA SER A 45 -4.31 15.51 2.66
C SER A 45 -4.33 16.64 1.61
N SER A 46 -3.53 16.56 0.54
CA SER A 46 -3.45 17.63 -0.47
C SER A 46 -4.81 17.93 -1.13
N TRP A 47 -5.66 16.91 -1.30
CA TRP A 47 -7.01 17.08 -1.84
C TRP A 47 -7.88 18.01 -0.99
N LEU A 48 -7.64 18.07 0.31
CA LEU A 48 -8.40 18.91 1.22
C LEU A 48 -7.96 20.37 1.08
N ASN A 49 -6.65 20.62 1.01
CA ASN A 49 -6.09 21.96 0.87
C ASN A 49 -6.32 22.54 -0.54
N GLU A 50 -6.28 21.69 -1.57
CA GLU A 50 -6.55 22.07 -2.96
C GLU A 50 -8.05 22.06 -3.29
N ASN A 51 -8.90 21.64 -2.35
CA ASN A 51 -10.34 21.43 -2.54
C ASN A 51 -10.66 20.57 -3.79
N ASP A 52 -9.92 19.48 -3.98
CA ASP A 52 -10.08 18.58 -5.12
C ASP A 52 -11.38 17.76 -4.98
N PRO A 53 -12.38 17.96 -5.88
CA PRO A 53 -13.66 17.27 -5.80
C PRO A 53 -13.52 15.74 -5.89
N ARG A 54 -12.45 15.24 -6.52
CA ARG A 54 -12.19 13.79 -6.64
C ARG A 54 -11.81 13.16 -5.30
N GLY A 55 -11.07 13.90 -4.46
CA GLY A 55 -10.72 13.47 -3.10
C GLY A 55 -11.93 13.44 -2.17
N TRP A 56 -12.80 14.47 -2.27
CA TRP A 56 -14.09 14.49 -1.58
C TRP A 56 -14.98 13.32 -1.95
N MET A 57 -15.12 13.05 -3.25
CA MET A 57 -15.92 11.93 -3.76
C MET A 57 -15.40 10.58 -3.22
N LEU A 58 -14.09 10.36 -3.27
CA LEU A 58 -13.46 9.15 -2.73
C LEU A 58 -13.71 9.01 -1.22
N THR A 59 -13.55 10.09 -0.46
CA THR A 59 -13.77 10.10 0.99
C THR A 59 -15.23 9.79 1.34
N ILE A 60 -16.19 10.41 0.67
CA ILE A 60 -17.63 10.17 0.88
C ILE A 60 -17.98 8.72 0.57
N LEU A 61 -17.51 8.19 -0.56
CA LEU A 61 -17.77 6.81 -0.96
C LEU A 61 -17.08 5.81 -0.02
N ALA A 62 -15.87 6.11 0.46
CA ALA A 62 -15.18 5.28 1.44
C ALA A 62 -15.91 5.24 2.79
N VAL A 63 -16.41 6.37 3.30
CA VAL A 63 -17.27 6.39 4.49
C VAL A 63 -18.57 5.63 4.23
N GLY A 64 -19.19 5.81 3.06
CA GLY A 64 -20.39 5.07 2.67
C GLY A 64 -20.18 3.55 2.66
N THR A 65 -19.09 3.08 2.04
CA THR A 65 -18.70 1.67 2.02
C THR A 65 -18.36 1.16 3.42
N LEU A 66 -17.67 1.94 4.25
CA LEU A 66 -17.34 1.55 5.62
C LEU A 66 -18.61 1.31 6.46
N LEU A 67 -19.62 2.17 6.30
CA LEU A 67 -20.89 2.07 7.03
C LEU A 67 -21.82 0.99 6.45
N ARG A 68 -21.79 0.78 5.12
CA ARG A 68 -22.61 -0.21 4.41
C ARG A 68 -21.74 -1.11 3.52
N PRO A 69 -20.91 -1.99 4.12
CA PRO A 69 -19.93 -2.78 3.37
C PRO A 69 -20.55 -3.83 2.45
N SER A 70 -21.82 -4.20 2.67
CA SER A 70 -22.58 -5.08 1.77
C SER A 70 -23.08 -4.38 0.50
N SER A 71 -23.01 -3.04 0.44
CA SER A 71 -23.47 -2.28 -0.71
C SER A 71 -22.43 -2.30 -1.84
N LEU A 72 -22.67 -3.17 -2.82
CA LEU A 72 -21.81 -3.27 -4.00
C LEU A 72 -21.73 -1.94 -4.80
N PRO A 73 -22.81 -1.16 -4.99
CA PRO A 73 -22.70 0.13 -5.67
C PRO A 73 -21.77 1.12 -4.96
N LEU A 74 -21.84 1.22 -3.62
CA LEU A 74 -20.94 2.08 -2.85
C LEU A 74 -19.49 1.60 -2.98
N PHE A 75 -19.26 0.29 -2.82
CA PHE A 75 -17.92 -0.28 -2.99
C PHE A 75 -17.37 -0.04 -4.40
N SER A 76 -18.17 -0.26 -5.44
CA SER A 76 -17.79 -0.05 -6.83
C SER A 76 -17.49 1.43 -7.13
N GLY A 77 -18.32 2.33 -6.58
CA GLY A 77 -18.09 3.77 -6.65
C GLY A 77 -16.77 4.17 -5.98
N MET A 78 -16.50 3.66 -4.78
CA MET A 78 -15.25 3.91 -4.06
C MET A 78 -14.03 3.44 -4.87
N LEU A 79 -14.07 2.23 -5.42
CA LEU A 79 -12.99 1.69 -6.26
C LEU A 79 -12.74 2.56 -7.50
N LEU A 80 -13.81 2.94 -8.21
CA LEU A 80 -13.72 3.78 -9.40
C LEU A 80 -13.19 5.18 -9.06
N SER A 81 -13.70 5.78 -7.98
CA SER A 81 -13.23 7.09 -7.51
C SER A 81 -11.76 7.05 -7.12
N SER A 82 -11.28 5.97 -6.48
CA SER A 82 -9.86 5.79 -6.16
C SER A 82 -9.00 5.71 -7.43
N ILE A 83 -9.42 4.92 -8.43
CA ILE A 83 -8.70 4.82 -9.71
C ILE A 83 -8.61 6.19 -10.38
N VAL A 84 -9.74 6.90 -10.53
CA VAL A 84 -9.78 8.22 -11.18
C VAL A 84 -8.90 9.23 -10.43
N TYR A 85 -8.99 9.25 -9.10
CA TYR A 85 -8.18 10.13 -8.26
C TYR A 85 -6.68 9.85 -8.40
N ASN A 86 -6.28 8.58 -8.36
CA ASN A 86 -4.87 8.18 -8.39
C ASN A 86 -4.26 8.32 -9.79
N VAL A 87 -4.97 7.93 -10.85
CA VAL A 87 -4.48 8.05 -12.23
C VAL A 87 -4.25 9.51 -12.61
N ALA A 88 -5.07 10.44 -12.11
CA ALA A 88 -4.86 11.87 -12.31
C ALA A 88 -3.57 12.41 -11.67
N LYS A 89 -2.98 11.67 -10.73
CA LYS A 89 -1.74 12.03 -10.04
C LYS A 89 -0.52 11.26 -10.56
N TRP A 90 -0.71 10.31 -11.48
CA TRP A 90 0.42 9.56 -12.05
C TRP A 90 1.35 10.50 -12.83
N PRO A 91 2.68 10.31 -12.72
CA PRO A 91 3.38 9.24 -12.00
C PRO A 91 3.78 9.60 -10.56
N PHE A 92 3.32 10.73 -10.02
CA PHE A 92 3.77 11.28 -8.74
C PHE A 92 3.05 10.67 -7.53
N VAL A 93 2.80 9.36 -7.59
CA VAL A 93 2.21 8.58 -6.50
C VAL A 93 3.24 7.60 -5.96
N VAL A 94 3.16 7.22 -4.70
CA VAL A 94 4.08 6.20 -4.18
C VAL A 94 3.73 4.80 -4.69
N ASN A 95 4.71 3.90 -4.65
CA ASN A 95 4.68 2.55 -5.24
C ASN A 95 3.40 1.75 -4.95
N HIS A 96 2.92 1.81 -3.70
CA HIS A 96 1.76 1.02 -3.26
C HIS A 96 0.42 1.63 -3.69
N ILE A 97 0.36 2.93 -4.00
CA ILE A 97 -0.83 3.59 -4.57
C ILE A 97 -0.99 3.15 -6.03
N LEU A 98 0.12 3.03 -6.77
CA LEU A 98 0.10 2.45 -8.12
C LEU A 98 -0.43 1.00 -8.10
N LEU A 99 0.04 0.19 -7.14
CA LEU A 99 -0.47 -1.17 -6.95
C LEU A 99 -1.96 -1.18 -6.55
N GLU A 100 -2.38 -0.29 -5.67
CA GLU A 100 -3.79 -0.14 -5.28
C GLU A 100 -4.67 0.15 -6.49
N THR A 101 -4.28 1.06 -7.39
CA THR A 101 -5.03 1.33 -8.62
C THR A 101 -5.22 0.07 -9.46
N ILE A 102 -4.19 -0.78 -9.59
CA ILE A 102 -4.27 -2.05 -10.32
C ILE A 102 -5.20 -3.04 -9.58
N ILE A 103 -5.11 -3.10 -8.26
CA ILE A 103 -5.99 -3.93 -7.43
C ILE A 103 -7.45 -3.48 -7.58
N ASN A 104 -7.74 -2.19 -7.48
CA ASN A 104 -9.08 -1.62 -7.64
C ASN A 104 -9.63 -1.94 -9.04
N ALA A 105 -8.81 -1.80 -10.08
CA ALA A 105 -9.17 -2.17 -11.45
C ALA A 105 -9.45 -3.67 -11.58
N THR A 106 -8.69 -4.52 -10.87
CA THR A 106 -8.89 -5.98 -10.84
C THR A 106 -10.20 -6.35 -10.16
N ILE A 107 -10.55 -5.70 -9.04
CA ILE A 107 -11.81 -5.93 -8.32
C ILE A 107 -13.00 -5.47 -9.18
N LEU A 108 -12.93 -4.27 -9.78
CA LEU A 108 -13.97 -3.79 -10.72
C LEU A 108 -14.11 -4.71 -11.93
N GLY A 109 -12.99 -5.17 -12.50
CA GLY A 109 -12.97 -6.15 -13.57
C GLY A 109 -13.66 -7.46 -13.17
N ALA A 110 -13.48 -7.92 -11.92
CA ALA A 110 -14.17 -9.09 -11.40
C ALA A 110 -15.68 -8.88 -11.23
N ILE A 111 -16.10 -7.68 -10.80
CA ILE A 111 -17.51 -7.30 -10.74
C ILE A 111 -18.14 -7.32 -12.14
N ILE A 112 -17.51 -6.65 -13.11
CA ILE A 112 -17.95 -6.59 -14.50
C ILE A 112 -18.00 -8.00 -15.12
N ALA A 113 -16.95 -8.80 -14.95
CA ALA A 113 -16.90 -10.16 -15.49
C ALA A 113 -17.96 -11.09 -14.87
N THR A 114 -18.38 -10.83 -13.62
CA THR A 114 -19.47 -11.58 -12.97
C THR A 114 -20.82 -11.13 -13.50
N LEU A 115 -21.03 -9.83 -13.70
CA LEU A 115 -22.22 -9.27 -14.32
C LEU A 115 -22.44 -9.82 -15.73
N LEU A 116 -21.41 -9.78 -16.58
CA LEU A 116 -21.48 -10.27 -17.97
C LEU A 116 -21.66 -11.80 -18.06
N GLY A 117 -21.25 -12.53 -17.03
CA GLY A 117 -21.38 -14.00 -16.98
C GLY A 117 -22.77 -14.50 -16.56
N ARG A 118 -23.63 -13.64 -16.02
CA ARG A 118 -24.97 -14.02 -15.56
C ARG A 118 -26.01 -13.75 -16.65
N ARG A 119 -26.71 -14.80 -17.08
CA ARG A 119 -27.80 -14.71 -18.07
C ARG A 119 -29.06 -14.05 -17.51
N GLU A 120 -29.33 -14.23 -16.22
CA GLU A 120 -30.47 -13.61 -15.53
C GLU A 120 -29.94 -12.81 -14.32
N PHE A 121 -29.88 -11.49 -14.45
CA PHE A 121 -29.55 -10.61 -13.33
C PHE A 121 -30.84 -10.28 -12.57
N ARG A 122 -31.01 -10.86 -11.37
CA ARG A 122 -32.15 -10.55 -10.49
C ARG A 122 -31.77 -9.66 -9.31
N HIS A 123 -30.62 -9.90 -8.66
CA HIS A 123 -30.18 -9.11 -7.51
C HIS A 123 -28.68 -9.31 -7.21
N PHE A 124 -28.09 -8.37 -6.46
CA PHE A 124 -26.74 -8.50 -5.87
C PHE A 124 -26.77 -9.39 -4.61
N ASP A 125 -27.17 -10.65 -4.80
CA ASP A 125 -27.27 -11.63 -3.73
C ASP A 125 -25.90 -12.09 -3.19
N ASP A 126 -25.91 -12.84 -2.08
CA ASP A 126 -24.70 -13.36 -1.43
C ASP A 126 -23.87 -14.22 -2.41
N LYS A 127 -24.55 -14.96 -3.28
CA LYS A 127 -23.92 -15.76 -4.33
C LYS A 127 -23.15 -14.90 -5.32
N PHE A 128 -23.71 -13.76 -5.74
CA PHE A 128 -23.02 -12.79 -6.61
C PHE A 128 -21.74 -12.29 -5.95
N ARG A 129 -21.83 -11.89 -4.68
CA ARG A 129 -20.69 -11.34 -3.94
C ARG A 129 -19.59 -12.37 -3.74
N MET A 130 -19.96 -13.62 -3.47
CA MET A 130 -19.03 -14.75 -3.42
C MET A 130 -18.34 -15.00 -4.77
N GLU A 131 -19.09 -15.02 -5.88
CA GLU A 131 -18.52 -15.19 -7.23
C GLU A 131 -17.52 -14.08 -7.58
N VAL A 132 -17.84 -12.82 -7.25
CA VAL A 132 -16.91 -11.69 -7.43
C VAL A 132 -15.64 -11.90 -6.62
N PHE A 133 -15.79 -12.21 -5.33
CA PHE A 133 -14.66 -12.43 -4.42
C PHE A 133 -13.71 -13.54 -4.92
N GLN A 134 -14.29 -14.66 -5.35
CA GLN A 134 -13.54 -15.82 -5.86
C GLN A 134 -12.73 -15.50 -7.13
N ARG A 135 -13.17 -14.54 -7.95
CA ARG A 135 -12.47 -14.15 -9.19
C ARG A 135 -11.24 -13.30 -8.94
N PHE A 136 -11.32 -12.29 -8.07
CA PHE A 136 -10.19 -11.38 -7.85
C PHE A 136 -9.20 -11.88 -6.80
N SER A 137 -9.68 -12.59 -5.77
CA SER A 137 -8.87 -12.99 -4.60
C SER A 137 -7.55 -13.68 -4.97
N PRO A 138 -7.51 -14.71 -5.84
CA PRO A 138 -6.24 -15.36 -6.21
C PRO A 138 -5.30 -14.43 -6.97
N VAL A 139 -5.83 -13.51 -7.79
CA VAL A 139 -5.02 -12.55 -8.56
C VAL A 139 -4.34 -11.57 -7.61
N ILE A 140 -5.11 -10.94 -6.71
CA ILE A 140 -4.57 -9.99 -5.71
C ILE A 140 -3.56 -10.67 -4.78
N TRP A 141 -3.80 -11.92 -4.37
CA TRP A 141 -2.82 -12.68 -3.58
C TRP A 141 -1.48 -12.76 -4.29
N ILE A 142 -1.47 -13.14 -5.58
CA ILE A 142 -0.24 -13.24 -6.36
C ILE A 142 0.42 -11.87 -6.52
N MET A 143 -0.36 -10.79 -6.72
CA MET A 143 0.18 -9.43 -6.75
C MET A 143 0.94 -9.06 -5.47
N LEU A 144 0.38 -9.40 -4.30
CA LEU A 144 1.04 -9.17 -3.01
C LEU A 144 2.35 -9.95 -2.90
N VAL A 145 2.34 -11.22 -3.31
CA VAL A 145 3.55 -12.07 -3.30
C VAL A 145 4.62 -11.51 -4.23
N ILE A 146 4.25 -11.10 -5.45
CA ILE A 146 5.16 -10.46 -6.41
C ILE A 146 5.77 -9.19 -5.81
N MET A 147 4.95 -8.30 -5.25
CA MET A 147 5.42 -7.06 -4.63
C MET A 147 6.44 -7.34 -3.52
N TYR A 148 6.14 -8.28 -2.61
CA TYR A 148 7.06 -8.61 -1.52
C TYR A 148 8.36 -9.27 -2.00
N TRP A 149 8.31 -10.12 -3.03
CA TRP A 149 9.54 -10.66 -3.63
C TRP A 149 10.42 -9.56 -4.22
N PHE A 150 9.85 -8.58 -4.91
CA PHE A 150 10.61 -7.45 -5.41
C PHE A 150 11.14 -6.53 -4.30
N ALA A 151 10.38 -6.36 -3.21
CA ALA A 151 10.81 -5.63 -2.02
C ALA A 151 12.11 -6.20 -1.44
N PHE A 152 12.10 -7.52 -1.24
CA PHE A 152 13.23 -8.26 -0.73
C PHE A 152 14.40 -8.23 -1.72
N LEU A 153 14.15 -8.55 -3.00
CA LEU A 153 15.17 -8.57 -4.04
C LEU A 153 15.89 -7.23 -4.14
N ALA A 154 15.16 -6.11 -4.11
CA ALA A 154 15.74 -4.79 -4.17
C ALA A 154 16.72 -4.52 -3.02
N LYS A 155 16.52 -5.11 -1.83
CA LYS A 155 17.41 -4.98 -0.66
C LYS A 155 18.66 -5.86 -0.72
N LEU A 156 18.78 -6.76 -1.71
CA LEU A 156 19.97 -7.57 -1.94
C LEU A 156 21.03 -6.80 -2.72
N ASN A 157 21.49 -5.69 -2.14
CA ASN A 157 22.51 -4.81 -2.70
C ASN A 157 23.54 -4.41 -1.63
N THR A 158 24.69 -3.93 -2.10
CA THR A 158 25.85 -3.60 -1.27
C THR A 158 25.60 -2.43 -0.30
N ASP A 159 24.81 -1.43 -0.70
CA ASP A 159 24.52 -0.27 0.15
C ASP A 159 23.52 -0.61 1.27
N PHE A 160 22.55 -1.49 1.02
CA PHE A 160 21.57 -1.90 2.04
C PHE A 160 22.21 -2.69 3.18
N ILE A 161 23.23 -3.49 2.89
CA ILE A 161 23.94 -4.29 3.90
C ILE A 161 25.06 -3.50 4.61
N ASN A 162 25.31 -2.26 4.17
CA ASN A 162 26.29 -1.38 4.80
C ASN A 162 25.61 -0.54 5.91
N PRO A 163 25.98 -0.71 7.19
CA PRO A 163 25.34 0.01 8.30
C PRO A 163 25.50 1.54 8.23
N ASP A 164 26.51 2.05 7.53
CA ASP A 164 26.75 3.49 7.43
C ASP A 164 25.76 4.20 6.49
N PHE A 165 25.14 3.47 5.55
CA PHE A 165 24.25 4.02 4.52
C PHE A 165 22.86 3.38 4.49
N SER A 166 22.69 2.23 5.13
CA SER A 166 21.49 1.42 5.04
C SER A 166 20.24 2.18 5.49
N CYS A 167 19.21 2.14 4.65
CA CYS A 167 17.97 2.83 4.96
C CYS A 167 17.27 2.30 6.22
N VAL A 168 17.43 1.01 6.53
CA VAL A 168 16.84 0.45 7.75
C VAL A 168 17.52 0.99 9.02
N VAL A 169 18.82 1.34 8.95
CA VAL A 169 19.54 1.95 10.08
C VAL A 169 19.04 3.38 10.31
N SER A 170 18.82 4.14 9.23
CA SER A 170 18.18 5.46 9.31
C SER A 170 16.78 5.37 9.94
N MET A 171 15.96 4.42 9.50
CA MET A 171 14.63 4.17 10.06
C MET A 171 14.69 3.68 11.51
N TYR A 172 15.69 2.88 11.88
CA TYR A 172 15.91 2.49 13.27
C TYR A 172 16.23 3.70 14.13
N GLY A 173 16.96 4.70 13.62
CA GLY A 173 17.15 6.00 14.26
C GLY A 173 15.83 6.70 14.59
N ASP A 174 14.83 6.63 13.71
CA ASP A 174 13.49 7.15 13.98
C ASP A 174 12.75 6.37 15.09
N VAL A 175 13.03 5.06 15.23
CA VAL A 175 12.54 4.24 16.35
C VAL A 175 13.22 4.67 17.65
N LEU A 176 14.54 4.83 17.66
CA LEU A 176 15.32 5.26 18.82
C LEU A 176 14.87 6.62 19.36
N ARG A 177 14.54 7.58 18.48
CA ARG A 177 13.98 8.88 18.90
C ARG A 177 12.66 8.76 19.65
N ARG A 178 11.89 7.68 19.42
CA ARG A 178 10.62 7.41 20.10
C ARG A 178 10.79 6.50 21.31
N PHE A 179 11.74 5.57 21.25
CA PHE A 179 12.01 4.55 22.27
C PHE A 179 13.51 4.60 22.64
N PRO A 180 13.94 5.61 23.42
CA PRO A 180 15.36 5.87 23.69
C PRO A 180 16.05 4.80 24.56
N PHE A 181 15.29 3.85 25.12
CA PHE A 181 15.82 2.71 25.88
C PHE A 181 16.35 1.57 25.01
N LEU A 182 16.10 1.60 23.70
CA LEU A 182 16.61 0.60 22.77
C LEU A 182 18.12 0.80 22.49
N PRO A 183 18.88 -0.27 22.18
CA PRO A 183 20.32 -0.18 22.00
C PRO A 183 20.71 0.60 20.74
N ASN A 184 21.60 1.57 20.88
CA ASN A 184 22.17 2.32 19.75
C ASN A 184 23.66 2.00 19.59
N ASN A 185 23.97 0.81 19.10
CA ASN A 185 25.35 0.35 18.87
C ASN A 185 25.44 -0.39 17.51
N PRO A 186 26.66 -0.64 16.99
CA PRO A 186 26.82 -1.29 15.69
C PRO A 186 26.15 -2.67 15.60
N ALA A 187 26.08 -3.42 16.70
CA ALA A 187 25.39 -4.71 16.72
C ALA A 187 23.88 -4.56 16.51
N ALA A 188 23.26 -3.54 17.11
CA ALA A 188 21.85 -3.24 16.92
C ALA A 188 21.54 -2.80 15.47
N HIS A 189 22.42 -2.01 14.86
CA HIS A 189 22.29 -1.60 13.45
C HIS A 189 22.37 -2.80 12.50
N ASN A 190 23.37 -3.67 12.69
CA ASN A 190 23.50 -4.91 11.92
C ASN A 190 22.32 -5.86 12.15
N ALA A 191 21.81 -5.95 13.39
CA ALA A 191 20.62 -6.73 13.69
C ALA A 191 19.38 -6.18 12.98
N ALA A 192 19.20 -4.86 12.92
CA ALA A 192 18.10 -4.24 12.18
C ALA A 192 18.13 -4.60 10.68
N ILE A 193 19.32 -4.54 10.06
CA ILE A 193 19.54 -4.96 8.67
C ILE A 193 19.17 -6.43 8.48
N PHE A 194 19.78 -7.33 9.25
CA PHE A 194 19.61 -8.77 9.08
C PHE A 194 18.17 -9.22 9.37
N MET A 195 17.56 -8.72 10.45
CA MET A 195 16.17 -9.03 10.79
C MET A 195 15.20 -8.57 9.69
N THR A 196 15.47 -7.43 9.07
CA THR A 196 14.65 -6.93 7.96
C THR A 196 14.77 -7.83 6.75
N LEU A 197 15.99 -8.23 6.35
CA LEU A 197 16.20 -9.19 5.26
C LEU A 197 15.52 -10.53 5.53
N VAL A 198 15.63 -11.04 6.76
CA VAL A 198 14.98 -12.30 7.16
C VAL A 198 13.46 -12.18 7.08
N ILE A 199 12.87 -11.13 7.65
CA ILE A 199 11.41 -10.94 7.64
C ILE A 199 10.90 -10.72 6.22
N GLU A 200 11.56 -9.87 5.44
CA GLU A 200 11.17 -9.59 4.05
C GLU A 200 11.38 -10.78 3.11
N ALA A 201 12.26 -11.74 3.44
CA ALA A 201 12.35 -13.02 2.74
C ALA A 201 11.25 -14.01 3.21
N LEU A 202 11.04 -14.11 4.52
CA LEU A 202 10.12 -15.07 5.12
C LEU A 202 8.66 -14.80 4.73
N ILE A 203 8.23 -13.53 4.68
CA ILE A 203 6.86 -13.16 4.32
C ILE A 203 6.48 -13.69 2.93
N PRO A 204 7.13 -13.31 1.81
CA PRO A 204 6.76 -13.80 0.48
C PRO A 204 6.98 -15.31 0.32
N LEU A 205 8.00 -15.89 0.96
CA LEU A 205 8.21 -17.34 0.95
C LEU A 205 7.03 -18.06 1.60
N CYS A 206 6.65 -17.65 2.81
CA CYS A 206 5.54 -18.26 3.54
C CYS A 206 4.18 -18.00 2.86
N LEU A 207 4.00 -16.86 2.20
CA LEU A 207 2.79 -16.55 1.43
C LEU A 207 2.67 -17.38 0.14
N SER A 208 3.80 -17.77 -0.46
CA SER A 208 3.84 -18.57 -1.70
C SER A 208 3.25 -19.97 -1.48
N PHE A 209 3.39 -20.53 -0.27
CA PHE A 209 2.83 -21.84 0.06
C PHE A 209 1.61 -21.74 0.97
N ARG A 210 0.49 -22.34 0.55
CA ARG A 210 -0.79 -22.28 1.28
C ARG A 210 -0.69 -22.65 2.76
N ARG A 211 0.09 -23.69 3.08
CA ARG A 211 0.26 -24.22 4.44
C ARG A 211 0.98 -23.28 5.40
N THR A 212 1.80 -22.37 4.88
CA THR A 212 2.62 -21.45 5.68
C THR A 212 2.11 -20.02 5.68
N ARG A 213 1.00 -19.71 4.98
CA ARG A 213 0.46 -18.34 4.87
C ARG A 213 0.16 -17.69 6.22
N TRP A 214 -0.36 -18.47 7.17
CA TRP A 214 -0.68 -17.98 8.50
C TRP A 214 0.58 -17.49 9.24
N ILE A 215 1.74 -18.13 9.02
CA ILE A 215 3.03 -17.69 9.57
C ILE A 215 3.38 -16.30 9.02
N ALA A 216 3.24 -16.11 7.70
CA ALA A 216 3.49 -14.80 7.08
C ALA A 216 2.58 -13.70 7.64
N ILE A 217 1.32 -14.00 7.94
CA ILE A 217 0.37 -13.05 8.52
C ILE A 217 0.76 -12.72 9.97
N LEU A 218 1.11 -13.73 10.78
CA LEU A 218 1.51 -13.52 12.18
C LEU A 218 2.82 -12.74 12.32
N ILE A 219 3.76 -12.91 11.38
CA ILE A 219 5.01 -12.13 11.35
C ILE A 219 4.77 -10.75 10.71
N GLY A 220 4.00 -10.71 9.62
CA GLY A 220 3.75 -9.51 8.83
C GLY A 220 2.96 -8.45 9.59
N LEU A 221 1.91 -8.82 10.33
CA LEU A 221 1.09 -7.84 11.06
C LEU A 221 1.92 -7.03 12.08
N PRO A 222 2.70 -7.63 13.00
CA PRO A 222 3.61 -6.88 13.87
C PRO A 222 4.66 -6.06 13.11
N PHE A 223 5.22 -6.60 12.03
CA PHE A 223 6.19 -5.88 11.19
C PHE A 223 5.58 -4.60 10.60
N HIS A 224 4.38 -4.69 10.03
CA HIS A 224 3.67 -3.53 9.47
C HIS A 224 3.13 -2.58 10.55
N LEU A 225 2.84 -3.07 11.76
CA LEU A 225 2.58 -2.18 12.90
C LEU A 225 3.79 -1.29 13.17
N ILE A 226 4.99 -1.87 13.26
CA ILE A 226 6.24 -1.13 13.49
C ILE A 226 6.53 -0.16 12.34
N LEU A 227 6.38 -0.58 11.07
CA LEU A 227 6.55 0.32 9.93
C LEU A 227 5.56 1.48 9.94
N GLY A 228 4.29 1.22 10.27
CA GLY A 228 3.29 2.25 10.49
C GLY A 228 3.69 3.22 11.60
N LEU A 229 4.33 2.71 12.67
CA LEU A 229 4.88 3.51 13.76
C LEU A 229 6.15 4.30 13.44
N ILE A 230 6.74 4.12 12.27
CA ILE A 230 7.91 4.90 11.83
C ILE A 230 7.51 5.99 10.85
N GLY A 231 6.37 5.81 10.17
CA GLY A 231 5.80 6.79 9.23
C GLY A 231 5.11 6.16 8.03
N HIS A 232 5.21 4.85 7.85
CA HIS A 232 4.74 4.13 6.65
C HIS A 232 3.32 3.55 6.81
N ARG A 233 2.41 4.35 7.41
CA ARG A 233 1.03 3.93 7.71
C ARG A 233 0.23 3.58 6.45
N THR A 234 0.45 4.29 5.34
CA THR A 234 -0.29 4.08 4.09
C THR A 234 0.01 2.73 3.46
N PHE A 235 1.30 2.37 3.37
CA PHE A 235 1.72 1.04 2.93
C PHE A 235 1.24 -0.05 3.89
N SER A 236 1.37 0.19 5.19
CA SER A 236 0.96 -0.77 6.22
C SER A 236 -0.55 -1.01 6.19
N ALA A 237 -1.38 0.00 5.97
CA ALA A 237 -2.84 -0.15 5.84
C ALA A 237 -3.22 -1.03 4.64
N LEU A 238 -2.53 -0.87 3.50
CA LEU A 238 -2.68 -1.75 2.34
C LEU A 238 -2.32 -3.20 2.71
N ALA A 239 -1.16 -3.41 3.34
CA ALA A 239 -0.73 -4.74 3.78
C ALA A 239 -1.73 -5.40 4.75
N TYR A 240 -2.25 -4.65 5.72
CA TYR A 240 -3.28 -5.12 6.64
C TYR A 240 -4.56 -5.58 5.92
N ALA A 241 -5.07 -4.76 4.99
CA ALA A 241 -6.27 -5.11 4.22
C ALA A 241 -6.05 -6.37 3.37
N LEU A 242 -4.85 -6.53 2.79
CA LEU A 242 -4.48 -7.72 2.02
C LEU A 242 -4.21 -8.94 2.91
N TYR A 243 -3.69 -8.80 4.12
CA TYR A 243 -3.58 -9.93 5.06
C TYR A 243 -4.95 -10.40 5.52
N VAL A 244 -5.89 -9.49 5.76
CA VAL A 244 -7.29 -9.85 6.03
C VAL A 244 -7.84 -10.65 4.85
N LEU A 245 -7.67 -10.19 3.60
CA LEU A 245 -8.09 -10.93 2.39
C LEU A 245 -7.62 -12.40 2.42
N LEU A 246 -6.38 -12.63 2.84
CA LEU A 246 -5.76 -13.95 2.85
C LEU A 246 -6.20 -14.86 4.00
N CYS A 247 -6.68 -14.29 5.12
CA CYS A 247 -7.17 -15.07 6.25
C CYS A 247 -8.70 -15.12 6.37
N LEU A 248 -9.45 -14.50 5.44
CA LEU A 248 -10.92 -14.45 5.45
C LEU A 248 -11.57 -15.82 5.69
N ASN A 249 -11.08 -16.87 5.03
CA ASN A 249 -11.55 -18.23 5.24
C ASN A 249 -11.47 -18.70 6.71
N GLY A 250 -10.40 -18.34 7.43
CA GLY A 250 -10.22 -18.70 8.84
C GLY A 250 -10.94 -17.77 9.80
N ILE A 251 -10.98 -16.46 9.50
CA ILE A 251 -11.57 -15.46 10.41
C ILE A 251 -13.08 -15.35 10.26
N THR A 252 -13.67 -15.69 9.11
CA THR A 252 -15.10 -15.45 8.90
C THR A 252 -16.00 -16.30 9.80
N PRO A 253 -15.74 -17.60 10.02
CA PRO A 253 -16.49 -18.39 11.00
C PRO A 253 -16.38 -17.81 12.42
N PHE A 254 -15.23 -17.27 12.78
CA PHE A 254 -15.02 -16.58 14.06
C PHE A 254 -15.85 -15.30 14.16
N ILE A 255 -15.83 -14.46 13.12
CA ILE A 255 -16.63 -13.22 13.05
C ILE A 255 -18.12 -13.54 13.11
N GLN A 256 -18.57 -14.57 12.39
CA GLN A 256 -19.97 -15.02 12.42
C GLN A 256 -20.37 -15.52 13.80
N PHE A 257 -19.52 -16.31 14.45
CA PHE A 257 -19.77 -16.74 15.82
C PHE A 257 -19.91 -15.53 16.75
N CYS A 258 -18.98 -14.57 16.69
CA CYS A 258 -19.04 -13.36 17.51
C CYS A 258 -20.31 -12.55 17.21
N SER A 259 -20.67 -12.41 15.94
CA SER A 259 -21.91 -11.76 15.52
C SER A 259 -23.14 -12.45 16.11
N GLN A 260 -23.27 -13.76 15.95
CA GLN A 260 -24.39 -14.53 16.49
C GLN A 260 -24.45 -14.46 18.02
N TRP A 261 -23.30 -14.52 18.70
CA TRP A 261 -23.22 -14.38 20.14
C TRP A 261 -23.70 -13.00 20.62
N ILE A 262 -23.33 -11.93 19.90
CA ILE A 262 -23.83 -10.57 20.17
C ILE A 262 -25.34 -10.50 19.90
N GLU A 263 -25.82 -11.07 18.79
CA GLU A 263 -27.24 -11.07 18.41
C GLU A 263 -28.12 -11.79 19.44
N GLN A 264 -27.63 -12.89 20.02
CA GLN A 264 -28.36 -13.62 21.07
C GLN A 264 -28.44 -12.86 22.40
N ARG A 265 -27.49 -11.95 22.66
CA ARG A 265 -27.41 -11.20 23.93
C ARG A 265 -27.93 -9.76 23.86
N THR A 266 -28.23 -9.27 22.66
CA THR A 266 -28.63 -7.87 22.45
C THR A 266 -29.95 -7.77 21.71
N SER A 267 -30.82 -6.88 22.18
CA SER A 267 -32.07 -6.60 21.48
C SER A 267 -31.80 -5.93 20.12
N GLU A 268 -32.74 -6.07 19.18
CA GLU A 268 -32.64 -5.38 17.89
C GLU A 268 -32.53 -3.86 18.05
N LYS A 269 -33.27 -3.29 19.03
CA LYS A 269 -33.18 -1.86 19.37
C LYS A 269 -31.77 -1.48 19.83
N SER A 270 -31.15 -2.27 20.71
CA SER A 270 -29.78 -2.04 21.19
C SER A 270 -28.76 -2.10 20.05
N ARG A 271 -28.93 -3.04 19.11
CA ARG A 271 -28.06 -3.14 17.92
C ARG A 271 -28.20 -1.95 16.99
N ARG A 272 -29.44 -1.50 16.74
CA ARG A 272 -29.69 -0.29 15.94
C ARG A 272 -29.05 0.94 16.57
N ILE A 273 -29.20 1.12 17.89
CA ILE A 273 -28.53 2.20 18.63
C ILE A 273 -27.00 2.07 18.52
N GLY A 274 -26.45 0.86 18.71
CA GLY A 274 -25.00 0.62 18.58
C GLY A 274 -24.47 0.97 17.19
N TYR A 275 -25.19 0.59 16.13
CA TYR A 275 -24.85 0.96 14.76
C TYR A 275 -24.94 2.48 14.55
N SER A 276 -25.98 3.14 15.05
CA SER A 276 -26.09 4.60 14.99
C SER A 276 -24.94 5.30 15.72
N VAL A 277 -24.57 4.85 16.92
CA VAL A 277 -23.43 5.37 17.68
C VAL A 277 -22.13 5.17 16.91
N MET A 278 -21.90 3.98 16.34
CA MET A 278 -20.73 3.71 15.51
C MET A 278 -20.70 4.63 14.29
N ALA A 279 -21.81 4.78 13.57
CA ALA A 279 -21.90 5.64 12.39
C ALA A 279 -21.62 7.10 12.74
N THR A 280 -22.26 7.62 13.79
CA THR A 280 -22.01 8.97 14.31
C THR A 280 -20.55 9.14 14.74
N THR A 281 -19.95 8.14 15.37
CA THR A 281 -18.54 8.17 15.78
C THR A 281 -17.62 8.23 14.56
N VAL A 282 -17.86 7.40 13.54
CA VAL A 282 -17.10 7.44 12.28
C VAL A 282 -17.18 8.82 11.63
N PHE A 283 -18.40 9.37 11.49
CA PHE A 283 -18.57 10.72 10.94
C PHE A 283 -17.89 11.79 11.78
N ALA A 284 -18.02 11.74 13.11
CA ALA A 284 -17.40 12.69 14.02
C ALA A 284 -15.87 12.63 13.95
N VAL A 285 -15.28 11.44 13.89
CA VAL A 285 -13.83 11.26 13.76
C VAL A 285 -13.33 11.80 12.41
N VAL A 286 -14.01 11.47 11.30
CA VAL A 286 -13.62 11.97 9.97
C VAL A 286 -13.75 13.50 9.91
N ALA A 287 -14.86 14.05 10.40
CA ALA A 287 -15.08 15.50 10.45
C ALA A 287 -14.04 16.20 11.33
N LEU A 288 -13.68 15.63 12.49
CA LEU A 288 -12.64 16.15 13.37
C LEU A 288 -11.28 16.18 12.65
N LEU A 289 -10.89 15.09 11.99
CA LEU A 289 -9.62 15.01 11.26
C LEU A 289 -9.56 16.04 10.12
N ILE A 290 -10.67 16.23 9.39
CA ILE A 290 -10.79 17.26 8.35
C ILE A 290 -10.66 18.67 8.95
N ALA A 291 -11.38 18.95 10.04
CA ALA A 291 -11.34 20.27 10.68
C ALA A 291 -9.95 20.60 11.25
N CYS A 292 -9.26 19.62 11.83
CA CYS A 292 -7.89 19.78 12.33
C CYS A 292 -6.90 20.11 11.22
N GLU A 293 -7.05 19.46 10.06
CA GLU A 293 -6.19 19.69 8.90
C GLU A 293 -6.44 21.08 8.28
N LEU A 294 -7.70 21.45 8.05
CA LEU A 294 -8.06 22.76 7.50
C LEU A 294 -7.66 23.94 8.41
N SER A 295 -7.71 23.76 9.73
CA SER A 295 -7.31 24.78 10.69
C SER A 295 -5.80 24.89 10.89
N GLY A 296 -5.00 24.01 10.26
CA GLY A 296 -3.56 23.90 10.52
C GLY A 296 -3.23 23.45 11.95
N THR A 297 -4.23 23.06 12.74
CA THR A 297 -4.06 22.65 14.13
C THR A 297 -3.64 21.19 14.26
N SER A 298 -3.51 20.44 13.17
CA SER A 298 -2.99 19.05 13.18
C SER A 298 -1.71 18.87 14.01
N ARG A 299 -0.86 19.91 14.16
CA ARG A 299 0.36 19.86 15.00
C ARG A 299 0.23 20.52 16.38
N SER A 300 -0.91 21.13 16.70
CA SER A 300 -1.16 21.78 17.98
C SER A 300 -1.34 20.76 19.10
N LYS A 301 -1.26 21.21 20.35
CA LYS A 301 -1.54 20.40 21.53
C LYS A 301 -2.88 20.81 22.13
N ILE A 302 -3.77 19.85 22.35
CA ILE A 302 -5.01 20.03 23.12
C ILE A 302 -4.87 19.19 24.38
N ALA A 303 -5.00 19.81 25.56
CA ALA A 303 -4.88 19.14 26.86
C ALA A 303 -3.60 18.27 27.02
N GLY A 304 -2.47 18.75 26.48
CA GLY A 304 -1.18 18.05 26.55
C GLY A 304 -0.95 16.96 25.49
N VAL A 305 -2.00 16.54 24.77
CA VAL A 305 -1.91 15.58 23.65
C VAL A 305 -1.78 16.35 22.34
N GLY A 306 -0.75 16.03 21.55
CA GLY A 306 -0.63 16.59 20.20
C GLY A 306 -1.73 16.04 19.30
N ILE A 307 -2.46 16.87 18.56
CA ILE A 307 -3.56 16.41 17.68
C ILE A 307 -3.06 15.37 16.66
N TYR A 308 -1.83 15.53 16.17
CA TYR A 308 -1.20 14.55 15.28
C TYR A 308 -1.16 13.14 15.88
N GLN A 309 -1.10 13.02 17.22
CA GLN A 309 -1.10 11.75 17.93
C GLN A 309 -2.45 11.03 17.85
N VAL A 310 -3.56 11.72 17.56
CA VAL A 310 -4.88 11.10 17.37
C VAL A 310 -4.84 10.09 16.23
N GLN A 311 -4.26 10.45 15.08
CA GLN A 311 -4.12 9.52 13.96
C GLN A 311 -3.22 8.33 14.30
N TRP A 312 -2.27 8.49 15.22
CA TRP A 312 -1.41 7.41 15.72
C TRP A 312 -2.15 6.47 16.65
N LEU A 313 -2.95 7.01 17.57
CA LEU A 313 -3.80 6.22 18.45
C LEU A 313 -4.84 5.42 17.65
N ILE A 314 -5.46 6.05 16.64
CA ILE A 314 -6.36 5.37 15.71
C ILE A 314 -5.62 4.24 15.00
N TRP A 315 -4.41 4.51 14.46
CA TRP A 315 -3.59 3.49 13.82
C TRP A 315 -3.29 2.32 14.74
N ILE A 316 -2.75 2.57 15.94
CA ILE A 316 -2.42 1.52 16.92
C ILE A 316 -3.65 0.72 17.29
N ALA A 317 -4.75 1.37 17.66
CA ALA A 317 -5.98 0.71 18.07
C ALA A 317 -6.54 -0.16 16.94
N TRP A 318 -6.60 0.37 15.72
CA TRP A 318 -7.08 -0.35 14.55
C TRP A 318 -6.17 -1.54 14.20
N SER A 319 -4.85 -1.33 14.13
CA SER A 319 -3.88 -2.37 13.81
C SER A 319 -3.83 -3.48 14.86
N VAL A 320 -3.92 -3.16 16.15
CA VAL A 320 -4.00 -4.14 17.23
C VAL A 320 -5.31 -4.91 17.16
N LEU A 321 -6.45 -4.23 16.93
CA LEU A 321 -7.76 -4.88 16.81
C LEU A 321 -7.80 -5.84 15.62
N VAL A 322 -7.43 -5.38 14.42
CA VAL A 322 -7.40 -6.21 13.21
C VAL A 322 -6.41 -7.36 13.39
N GLY A 323 -5.24 -7.08 13.97
CA GLY A 323 -4.24 -8.11 14.26
C GLY A 323 -4.74 -9.18 15.22
N ALA A 324 -5.42 -8.77 16.30
CA ALA A 324 -6.00 -9.68 17.28
C ALA A 324 -7.13 -10.52 16.67
N VAL A 325 -8.01 -9.94 15.85
CA VAL A 325 -9.06 -10.68 15.14
C VAL A 325 -8.46 -11.70 14.17
N CYS A 326 -7.44 -11.31 13.40
CA CYS A 326 -6.72 -12.22 12.53
C CYS A 326 -6.08 -13.38 13.30
N ALA A 327 -5.33 -13.09 14.36
CA ALA A 327 -4.67 -14.10 15.18
C ALA A 327 -5.69 -15.02 15.86
N ALA A 328 -6.73 -14.47 16.49
CA ALA A 328 -7.78 -15.23 17.16
C ALA A 328 -8.55 -16.13 16.19
N GLY A 329 -8.95 -15.60 15.02
CA GLY A 329 -9.66 -16.39 14.01
C GLY A 329 -8.82 -17.54 13.45
N MET A 330 -7.53 -17.29 13.18
CA MET A 330 -6.62 -18.35 12.72
C MET A 330 -6.37 -19.42 13.80
N LEU A 331 -6.15 -19.01 15.05
CA LEU A 331 -5.96 -19.94 16.18
C LEU A 331 -7.24 -20.75 16.43
N TRP A 332 -8.40 -20.10 16.45
CA TRP A 332 -9.70 -20.76 16.58
C TRP A 332 -9.85 -21.85 15.52
N HIS A 333 -9.63 -21.50 14.25
CA HIS A 333 -9.79 -22.42 13.13
C HIS A 333 -8.92 -23.67 13.33
N ARG A 334 -7.67 -23.48 13.75
CA ARG A 334 -6.73 -24.56 14.04
C ARG A 334 -7.16 -25.44 15.22
N PHE A 335 -7.59 -24.83 16.33
CA PHE A 335 -7.98 -25.56 17.54
C PHE A 335 -9.26 -26.39 17.36
N ARG A 336 -10.18 -25.97 16.48
CA ARG A 336 -11.40 -26.73 16.19
C ARG A 336 -11.21 -27.86 15.17
N GLY A 337 -9.96 -28.22 14.86
CA GLY A 337 -9.67 -29.27 13.87
C GLY A 337 -10.16 -28.90 12.47
N GLY A 338 -10.35 -27.60 12.19
CA GLY A 338 -10.58 -27.13 10.84
C GLY A 338 -9.38 -27.57 10.00
N SER A 339 -9.61 -28.37 8.97
CA SER A 339 -8.50 -28.81 8.12
C SER A 339 -7.83 -27.57 7.55
N ASP A 340 -6.50 -27.51 7.60
CA ASP A 340 -5.69 -26.44 6.98
C ASP A 340 -6.00 -26.28 5.46
N THR A 341 -6.77 -27.22 4.89
CA THR A 341 -7.43 -27.16 3.60
C THR A 341 -8.75 -26.37 3.64
N VAL A 342 -8.75 -25.15 4.17
CA VAL A 342 -9.64 -24.11 3.62
C VAL A 342 -8.87 -23.36 2.55
N ALA A 343 -8.33 -24.14 1.61
CA ALA A 343 -8.08 -23.62 0.29
C ALA A 343 -9.41 -23.00 -0.16
N THR A 344 -9.38 -21.77 -0.66
CA THR A 344 -10.37 -21.42 -1.68
C THR A 344 -10.39 -22.60 -2.66
N GLU A 345 -11.47 -23.40 -2.66
CA GLU A 345 -11.70 -24.51 -3.61
C GLU A 345 -11.69 -24.03 -5.07
N VAL A 346 -11.52 -22.73 -5.27
CA VAL A 346 -11.24 -22.10 -6.54
C VAL A 346 -9.83 -22.49 -6.97
N SER A 347 -9.77 -23.57 -7.75
CA SER A 347 -8.68 -23.77 -8.70
C SER A 347 -8.52 -22.45 -9.49
N PRO A 348 -7.32 -21.83 -9.51
CA PRO A 348 -7.10 -20.60 -10.27
C PRO A 348 -7.26 -20.93 -11.75
N ARG A 349 -8.47 -20.73 -12.29
CA ARG A 349 -8.66 -20.79 -13.74
C ARG A 349 -8.13 -19.47 -14.30
N PRO A 350 -7.06 -19.51 -15.11
CA PRO A 350 -6.56 -18.30 -15.73
C PRO A 350 -7.67 -17.68 -16.59
N GLY A 351 -7.81 -16.37 -16.49
CA GLY A 351 -8.80 -15.57 -17.21
C GLY A 351 -8.29 -14.15 -17.39
N LEU A 352 -9.07 -13.27 -18.01
CA LEU A 352 -8.64 -11.93 -18.40
C LEU A 352 -8.01 -11.11 -17.24
N LEU A 353 -8.50 -11.30 -16.01
CA LEU A 353 -7.96 -10.62 -14.83
C LEU A 353 -6.49 -10.94 -14.57
N TRP A 354 -5.99 -12.10 -14.99
CA TRP A 354 -4.59 -12.52 -14.81
C TRP A 354 -3.61 -11.70 -15.65
N CYS A 355 -4.08 -11.02 -16.70
CA CYS A 355 -3.27 -10.09 -17.50
C CYS A 355 -2.77 -8.89 -16.67
N THR A 356 -3.32 -8.64 -15.49
CA THR A 356 -2.81 -7.63 -14.56
C THR A 356 -1.51 -8.06 -13.86
N LEU A 357 -1.22 -9.36 -13.74
CA LEU A 357 0.00 -9.85 -13.08
C LEU A 357 1.27 -9.47 -13.84
N PRO A 358 1.37 -9.65 -15.18
CA PRO A 358 2.50 -9.12 -15.95
C PRO A 358 2.74 -7.63 -15.75
N LEU A 359 1.70 -6.81 -15.57
CA LEU A 359 1.85 -5.37 -15.30
C LEU A 359 2.52 -5.13 -13.95
N VAL A 360 2.13 -5.88 -12.91
CA VAL A 360 2.76 -5.80 -11.58
C VAL A 360 4.21 -6.27 -11.63
N VAL A 361 4.51 -7.33 -12.38
CA VAL A 361 5.90 -7.78 -12.62
C VAL A 361 6.71 -6.70 -13.33
N LEU A 362 6.14 -6.07 -14.36
CA LEU A 362 6.80 -4.98 -15.09
C LEU A 362 7.11 -3.79 -14.17
N ILE A 363 6.23 -3.45 -13.23
CA ILE A 363 6.49 -2.42 -12.22
C ILE A 363 7.71 -2.78 -11.37
N GLY A 364 7.82 -4.03 -10.91
CA GLY A 364 8.96 -4.50 -10.14
C GLY A 364 10.27 -4.53 -10.96
N LEU A 365 10.20 -4.94 -12.23
CA LEU A 365 11.36 -5.00 -13.12
C LEU A 365 11.79 -3.63 -13.68
N SER A 366 10.94 -2.61 -13.59
CA SER A 366 11.14 -1.31 -14.24
C SER A 366 12.50 -0.69 -13.94
N GLN A 367 12.98 -0.80 -12.70
CA GLN A 367 14.28 -0.25 -12.30
C GLN A 367 15.44 -0.98 -13.00
N TYR A 368 15.39 -2.31 -13.12
CA TYR A 368 16.42 -3.12 -13.79
C TYR A 368 16.38 -2.99 -15.32
N LEU A 369 15.19 -2.77 -15.88
CA LEU A 369 14.99 -2.60 -17.32
C LEU A 369 15.33 -1.18 -17.80
N GLY A 370 15.71 -0.26 -16.91
CA GLY A 370 16.04 1.11 -17.29
C GLY A 370 14.82 2.00 -17.53
N LEU A 371 13.62 1.59 -17.09
CA LEU A 371 12.35 2.28 -17.38
C LEU A 371 12.08 3.43 -16.41
N LYS A 372 12.04 3.15 -15.10
CA LYS A 372 11.77 4.15 -14.05
C LYS A 372 12.41 3.70 -12.74
N THR A 373 12.73 4.64 -11.86
CA THR A 373 13.37 4.36 -10.56
C THR A 373 12.48 4.72 -9.38
N GLU A 374 11.48 5.58 -9.60
CA GLU A 374 10.39 5.81 -8.67
C GLU A 374 9.15 4.98 -9.05
N THR A 375 8.20 4.85 -8.13
CA THR A 375 6.96 4.07 -8.34
C THR A 375 7.21 2.60 -8.67
N CYS A 376 8.32 2.05 -8.18
CA CYS A 376 8.76 0.65 -8.31
C CYS A 376 8.79 -0.02 -6.93
N PHE A 377 8.81 -1.34 -6.84
CA PHE A 377 8.81 -2.03 -5.55
C PHE A 377 10.16 -2.04 -4.80
N THR A 378 10.96 -0.98 -4.94
CA THR A 378 12.31 -0.88 -4.41
C THR A 378 12.39 -0.26 -3.00
N MET A 379 11.25 0.17 -2.45
CA MET A 379 10.98 0.40 -1.01
C MET A 379 12.20 0.47 -0.08
N TYR A 380 12.83 1.65 -0.03
CA TYR A 380 13.86 1.97 0.95
C TYR A 380 15.02 0.97 0.96
N SER A 381 15.45 0.57 -0.23
CA SER A 381 16.46 -0.47 -0.41
C SER A 381 17.86 0.05 -0.67
N ASN A 382 18.09 1.35 -0.87
CA ASN A 382 19.36 1.87 -1.39
C ASN A 382 19.75 1.33 -2.78
N LEU A 383 18.89 0.57 -3.48
CA LEU A 383 19.21 0.01 -4.80
C LEU A 383 19.52 1.11 -5.81
N ARG A 384 20.62 0.99 -6.56
CA ARG A 384 21.08 1.88 -7.62
C ARG A 384 21.25 1.11 -8.92
N THR A 385 20.69 1.63 -10.00
CA THR A 385 20.80 1.06 -11.36
C THR A 385 21.05 2.12 -12.43
N GLU A 386 21.11 3.39 -12.05
CA GLU A 386 21.21 4.53 -12.94
C GLU A 386 22.62 4.68 -13.54
N GLY A 387 22.74 5.33 -14.70
CA GLY A 387 24.01 5.58 -15.38
C GLY A 387 24.76 4.29 -15.70
N ASN A 388 26.04 4.22 -15.31
CA ASN A 388 26.86 3.01 -15.38
C ASN A 388 26.89 2.21 -14.07
N TRP A 389 26.14 2.65 -13.06
CA TRP A 389 26.13 1.99 -11.75
C TRP A 389 25.14 0.81 -11.71
N ASN A 390 25.49 -0.17 -10.89
CA ASN A 390 24.60 -1.24 -10.42
C ASN A 390 25.17 -1.77 -9.10
N ASN A 391 24.47 -1.54 -7.98
CA ASN A 391 24.96 -1.97 -6.66
C ASN A 391 24.33 -3.29 -6.19
N HIS A 392 23.47 -3.92 -6.99
CA HIS A 392 22.85 -5.19 -6.68
C HIS A 392 23.88 -6.33 -6.62
N LEU A 393 23.73 -7.24 -5.65
CA LEU A 393 24.71 -8.31 -5.38
C LEU A 393 24.88 -9.34 -6.51
N PHE A 394 23.83 -9.62 -7.29
CA PHE A 394 23.88 -10.68 -8.31
C PHE A 394 23.02 -10.40 -9.54
N MET A 395 22.06 -9.46 -9.49
CA MET A 395 21.18 -9.20 -10.62
C MET A 395 21.71 -8.01 -11.44
N PRO A 396 21.97 -8.20 -12.75
CA PRO A 396 22.42 -7.10 -13.60
C PRO A 396 21.25 -6.14 -13.90
N ALA A 397 21.56 -4.85 -13.96
CA ALA A 397 20.67 -3.87 -14.58
C ALA A 397 20.80 -3.95 -16.10
N LEU A 398 19.83 -4.58 -16.76
CA LEU A 398 19.80 -4.80 -18.22
C LEU A 398 19.68 -3.49 -19.02
N LYS A 399 18.98 -2.48 -18.45
CA LYS A 399 18.83 -1.13 -19.03
C LYS A 399 18.44 -1.15 -20.51
N LEU A 400 17.35 -1.87 -20.81
CA LEU A 400 16.74 -1.93 -22.15
C LEU A 400 16.24 -0.55 -22.60
N GLY A 401 15.74 0.25 -21.65
CA GLY A 401 15.38 1.65 -21.86
C GLY A 401 16.58 2.60 -21.79
N PRO A 402 16.61 3.69 -22.60
CA PRO A 402 17.72 4.65 -22.61
C PRO A 402 17.69 5.63 -21.43
N TRP A 403 16.54 5.79 -20.78
CA TRP A 403 16.27 6.92 -19.89
C TRP A 403 17.14 6.98 -18.63
N GLN A 404 17.54 5.84 -18.07
CA GLN A 404 18.45 5.80 -16.91
C GLN A 404 19.92 6.07 -17.27
N LYS A 405 20.29 5.98 -18.56
CA LYS A 405 21.69 6.18 -19.01
C LYS A 405 22.00 7.66 -19.27
N ASP A 406 20.98 8.40 -19.69
CA ASP A 406 21.10 9.80 -20.08
C ASP A 406 21.02 10.71 -18.84
N LEU A 407 22.15 10.87 -18.18
CA LEU A 407 22.30 11.66 -16.95
C LEU A 407 22.89 13.03 -17.24
N VAL A 408 22.48 14.00 -16.42
CA VAL A 408 22.84 15.41 -16.53
C VAL A 408 23.30 15.93 -15.18
N THR A 409 24.37 16.70 -15.20
CA THR A 409 24.84 17.50 -14.06
C THR A 409 24.35 18.92 -14.21
N ILE A 410 23.68 19.46 -13.19
CA ILE A 410 23.28 20.87 -13.19
C ILE A 410 24.44 21.70 -12.67
N VAL A 411 24.97 22.62 -13.49
CA VAL A 411 26.13 23.45 -13.15
C VAL A 411 25.69 24.72 -12.45
N SER A 412 24.68 25.41 -12.99
CA SER A 412 24.07 26.58 -12.36
C SER A 412 22.67 26.82 -12.89
N THR A 413 21.80 27.40 -12.05
CA THR A 413 20.44 27.76 -12.42
C THR A 413 19.86 28.75 -11.42
N ASN A 414 18.84 29.52 -11.83
CA ASN A 414 17.95 30.23 -10.92
C ASN A 414 16.59 29.53 -10.74
N HIS A 415 16.41 28.34 -11.30
CA HIS A 415 15.17 27.59 -11.18
C HIS A 415 15.09 26.89 -9.81
N SER A 416 14.12 27.28 -8.98
CA SER A 416 13.96 26.80 -7.60
C SER A 416 13.97 25.26 -7.46
N THR A 417 13.23 24.55 -8.30
CA THR A 417 13.21 23.07 -8.29
C THR A 417 14.54 22.42 -8.66
N LEU A 418 15.34 23.05 -9.52
CA LEU A 418 16.61 22.50 -9.99
C LEU A 418 17.79 22.88 -9.08
N GLN A 419 17.65 23.94 -8.28
CA GLN A 419 18.67 24.42 -7.35
C GLN A 419 19.17 23.32 -6.40
N LYS A 420 18.28 22.47 -5.91
CA LYS A 420 18.61 21.34 -5.03
C LYS A 420 19.62 20.36 -5.63
N TYR A 421 19.66 20.22 -6.96
CA TYR A 421 20.63 19.32 -7.63
C TYR A 421 22.04 19.90 -7.61
N VAL A 422 22.16 21.23 -7.67
CA VAL A 422 23.44 21.93 -7.50
C VAL A 422 23.91 21.81 -6.05
N GLU A 423 23.03 22.11 -5.10
CA GLU A 423 23.34 22.11 -3.66
C GLU A 423 23.75 20.73 -3.14
N HIS A 424 23.09 19.67 -3.61
CA HIS A 424 23.40 18.30 -3.19
C HIS A 424 24.41 17.58 -4.10
N ASN A 425 24.88 18.24 -5.16
CA ASN A 425 25.71 17.63 -6.21
C ASN A 425 25.07 16.32 -6.74
N ASP A 426 23.78 16.37 -7.04
CA ASP A 426 23.02 15.25 -7.58
C ASP A 426 22.92 15.35 -9.11
N LEU A 427 22.96 14.19 -9.77
CA LEU A 427 22.58 14.06 -11.17
C LEU A 427 21.06 13.94 -11.30
N ILE A 428 20.57 14.34 -12.46
CA ILE A 428 19.18 14.15 -12.87
C ILE A 428 19.18 13.40 -14.21
N THR A 429 18.16 12.58 -14.48
CA THR A 429 17.98 12.07 -15.85
C THR A 429 17.61 13.24 -16.75
N PHE A 430 18.12 13.24 -17.98
CA PHE A 430 17.71 14.22 -18.99
C PHE A 430 16.19 14.23 -19.20
N PHE A 431 15.57 13.06 -19.03
CA PHE A 431 14.12 12.91 -19.06
C PHE A 431 13.41 13.78 -18.00
N GLU A 432 13.84 13.74 -16.74
CA GLU A 432 13.24 14.56 -15.68
C GLU A 432 13.61 16.03 -15.79
N LEU A 433 14.81 16.36 -16.28
CA LEU A 433 15.17 17.75 -16.56
C LEU A 433 14.21 18.38 -17.58
N ARG A 434 13.94 17.66 -18.68
CA ARG A 434 12.94 18.04 -19.68
C ARG A 434 11.56 18.22 -19.08
N ARG A 435 11.12 17.31 -18.22
CA ARG A 435 9.83 17.41 -17.52
C ARG A 435 9.74 18.71 -16.71
N ILE A 436 10.72 18.96 -15.83
CA ILE A 436 10.74 20.13 -14.94
C ILE A 436 10.72 21.42 -15.74
N VAL A 437 11.64 21.59 -16.68
CA VAL A 437 11.73 22.85 -17.42
C VAL A 437 10.51 23.06 -18.31
N SER A 438 9.99 22.01 -18.97
CA SER A 438 8.82 22.15 -19.86
C SER A 438 7.55 22.62 -19.13
N ALA A 439 7.41 22.31 -17.84
CA ALA A 439 6.32 22.82 -17.00
C ALA A 439 6.50 24.31 -16.65
N THR A 440 7.74 24.80 -16.63
CA THR A 440 8.11 26.18 -16.25
C THR A 440 8.28 27.12 -17.43
N SER A 441 8.52 26.58 -18.64
CA SER A 441 8.95 27.30 -19.86
C SER A 441 8.01 28.38 -20.40
N CYS A 442 6.97 28.77 -19.65
CA CYS A 442 5.99 29.77 -20.05
C CYS A 442 5.61 30.78 -18.95
N ALA A 443 6.23 30.73 -17.76
CA ALA A 443 5.77 31.53 -16.62
C ALA A 443 6.81 32.51 -16.04
N THR A 444 8.09 32.15 -16.02
CA THR A 444 9.14 32.96 -15.36
C THR A 444 10.46 32.90 -16.11
N PRO A 445 11.19 34.02 -16.25
CA PRO A 445 12.53 34.00 -16.81
C PRO A 445 13.46 33.09 -16.02
N PHE A 446 14.18 32.20 -16.71
CA PHE A 446 15.15 31.31 -16.08
C PHE A 446 16.39 31.14 -16.95
N HIS A 447 17.50 30.79 -16.30
CA HIS A 447 18.72 30.33 -16.94
C HIS A 447 19.13 28.99 -16.33
N LEU A 448 19.73 28.15 -17.18
CA LEU A 448 20.15 26.81 -16.83
C LEU A 448 21.43 26.49 -17.61
N HIS A 449 22.51 26.28 -16.87
CA HIS A 449 23.74 25.67 -17.39
C HIS A 449 23.81 24.24 -16.87
N TYR A 450 24.05 23.30 -17.76
CA TYR A 450 24.15 21.89 -17.42
C TYR A 450 25.17 21.19 -18.29
N GLU A 451 25.68 20.07 -17.81
CA GLU A 451 26.63 19.22 -18.53
C GLU A 451 25.96 17.88 -18.86
N ARG A 452 26.00 17.52 -20.14
CA ARG A 452 25.44 16.28 -20.67
C ARG A 452 26.42 15.71 -21.68
N LEU A 453 26.78 14.43 -21.52
CA LEU A 453 27.77 13.76 -22.37
C LEU A 453 29.14 14.48 -22.45
N GLY A 454 29.53 15.21 -21.39
CA GLY A 454 30.79 15.96 -21.33
C GLY A 454 30.74 17.32 -22.03
N GLU A 455 29.59 17.71 -22.60
CA GLU A 455 29.40 19.01 -23.24
C GLU A 455 28.58 19.94 -22.34
N ARG A 456 29.01 21.20 -22.24
CA ARG A 456 28.26 22.24 -21.55
C ARG A 456 27.15 22.76 -22.45
N GLN A 457 25.93 22.66 -21.95
CA GLN A 457 24.72 23.13 -22.60
C GLN A 457 24.15 24.34 -21.85
N TYR A 458 23.40 25.16 -22.57
CA TYR A 458 22.75 26.35 -22.04
C TYR A 458 21.31 26.41 -22.51
N LEU A 459 20.41 26.68 -21.56
CA LEU A 459 19.01 26.91 -21.80
C LEU A 459 18.56 28.13 -21.00
N ALA A 460 17.97 29.10 -21.67
CA ALA A 460 17.39 30.26 -21.03
C ALA A 460 16.07 30.63 -21.66
N TYR A 461 15.15 31.10 -20.82
CA TYR A 461 13.91 31.70 -21.23
C TYR A 461 13.90 33.15 -20.74
N SER A 462 13.88 34.08 -21.68
CA SER A 462 13.84 35.53 -21.41
C SER A 462 13.06 36.21 -22.53
N ASP A 463 12.31 37.27 -22.21
CA ASP A 463 11.57 38.07 -23.20
C ASP A 463 10.65 37.24 -24.13
N ASN A 464 9.98 36.23 -23.56
CA ASN A 464 9.15 35.25 -24.27
C ASN A 464 9.89 34.46 -25.39
N GLN A 465 11.22 34.43 -25.36
CA GLN A 465 12.05 33.64 -26.27
C GLN A 465 12.85 32.58 -25.53
N LEU A 466 12.91 31.39 -26.12
CA LEU A 466 13.73 30.28 -25.64
C LEU A 466 15.07 30.28 -26.38
N THR A 467 16.15 30.54 -25.66
CA THR A 467 17.52 30.39 -26.15
C THR A 467 18.03 29.02 -25.71
N GLN A 468 18.44 28.17 -26.66
CA GLN A 468 18.85 26.79 -26.39
C GLN A 468 20.03 26.37 -27.28
N THR A 469 20.98 25.63 -26.70
CA THR A 469 22.10 25.02 -27.45
C THR A 469 21.73 23.67 -28.07
N GLU A 470 20.79 22.93 -27.47
CA GLU A 470 20.23 21.70 -28.01
C GLU A 470 18.70 21.83 -28.22
N GLN A 471 18.15 21.06 -29.15
CA GLN A 471 16.70 21.06 -29.39
C GLN A 471 15.95 20.50 -28.17
N TRP A 472 15.15 21.36 -27.55
CA TRP A 472 14.27 20.99 -26.46
C TRP A 472 12.91 20.50 -26.97
N GLY A 473 12.32 19.51 -26.29
CA GLY A 473 10.96 19.06 -26.59
C GLY A 473 10.26 18.53 -25.35
N LYS A 474 8.93 18.55 -25.32
CA LYS A 474 8.17 17.84 -24.30
C LYS A 474 8.15 16.34 -24.62
N HIS A 475 8.17 15.49 -23.61
CA HIS A 475 7.93 14.05 -23.80
C HIS A 475 6.45 13.82 -24.17
N SER A 476 6.13 12.66 -24.73
CA SER A 476 4.72 12.29 -24.90
C SER A 476 4.02 12.18 -23.53
N GLU A 477 2.75 12.54 -23.47
CA GLU A 477 1.96 12.47 -22.24
C GLU A 477 1.99 11.06 -21.61
N LEU A 478 1.91 10.01 -22.45
CA LEU A 478 1.98 8.63 -21.99
C LEU A 478 3.30 8.31 -21.29
N LEU A 479 4.44 8.73 -21.85
CA LEU A 479 5.74 8.54 -21.19
C LEU A 479 5.82 9.35 -19.90
N GLY A 480 5.28 10.57 -19.90
CA GLY A 480 5.18 11.42 -18.72
C GLY A 480 4.40 10.75 -17.58
N MET A 481 3.32 10.01 -17.89
CA MET A 481 2.50 9.28 -16.93
C MET A 481 3.13 7.96 -16.46
N LEU A 482 3.94 7.31 -17.28
CA LEU A 482 4.49 5.98 -16.99
C LEU A 482 5.86 6.02 -16.32
N LEU A 483 6.69 7.01 -16.65
CA LEU A 483 8.07 7.07 -16.19
C LEU A 483 8.21 8.14 -15.11
N TYR A 484 8.99 7.85 -14.07
CA TYR A 484 9.41 8.84 -13.08
C TYR A 484 10.74 8.40 -12.47
N PHE A 485 11.66 9.35 -12.34
CA PHE A 485 13.00 9.09 -11.84
C PHE A 485 13.32 9.97 -10.64
N ARG A 486 14.02 9.37 -9.68
CA ARG A 486 14.59 10.07 -8.54
C ARG A 486 15.90 10.77 -8.90
N PRO A 487 16.32 11.77 -8.09
CA PRO A 487 17.70 12.29 -8.12
C PRO A 487 18.74 11.19 -7.88
N ILE A 488 19.89 11.29 -8.53
CA ILE A 488 20.97 10.31 -8.44
C ILE A 488 22.18 10.95 -7.75
N THR A 489 22.59 10.42 -6.59
CA THR A 489 23.74 10.95 -5.84
C THR A 489 25.06 10.64 -6.54
N THR A 490 25.98 11.60 -6.62
CA THR A 490 27.29 11.40 -7.26
C THR A 490 28.28 10.58 -6.41
N GLY A 491 28.05 10.47 -5.10
CA GLY A 491 28.89 9.68 -4.20
C GLY A 491 28.88 8.17 -4.49
N ASP A 492 29.85 7.47 -3.92
CA ASP A 492 30.06 6.03 -4.11
C ASP A 492 28.89 5.19 -3.58
N CYS A 493 28.26 5.63 -2.48
CA CYS A 493 27.10 4.99 -1.87
C CYS A 493 25.82 5.80 -2.06
N VAL A 494 24.67 5.13 -2.05
CA VAL A 494 23.36 5.80 -2.07
C VAL A 494 22.87 6.07 -0.65
N PRO A 495 22.88 7.33 -0.19
CA PRO A 495 22.36 7.66 1.12
C PRO A 495 20.84 7.46 1.18
N CYS A 496 20.36 7.19 2.38
CA CYS A 496 18.93 7.11 2.63
C CYS A 496 18.29 8.50 2.65
N ARG A 497 17.59 8.88 1.57
CA ARG A 497 16.91 10.18 1.43
C ARG A 497 15.40 9.97 1.35
N HIS A 498 14.68 10.28 2.43
CA HIS A 498 13.23 10.12 2.54
C HIS A 498 12.58 11.40 3.07
#